data_AF-A0A963UCL2-F1
#
_entry.id   AF-A0A963UCL2-F1
#
_cell.length_a   1.000
_cell.length_b   1.000
_cell.length_c   1.000
_cell.angle_alpha   90.00
_cell.angle_beta   90.00
_cell.angle_gamma   90.00
#
_symmetry.space_group_name_H-M   'P 1'
#
loop_
_entity.id
_entity.type
_entity.pdbx_description
1 polymer ?
#
loop_
_entity_poly.entity_id
_entity_poly.type
_entity_poly.pdbx_seq_one_letter_code
_entity_poly.pdbx_strand_id
1 'polypeptide(L)'
;QEGITVNALVIEEGVTGLRDYYRQNVIAGPGAFVLVANSFRDYPARMREKLRRETERQLSMLAPRHSACRDCVITQSNGVITNMKN
;
A
#
# COMPACT_ATOMS: atom_id res chain seq x y z
N GLN A 1 -4.91 21.20 -4.94
CA GLN A 1 -4.04 20.32 -4.15
C GLN A 1 -4.02 18.98 -4.87
N GLU A 2 -3.14 18.82 -5.86
CA GLU A 2 -3.10 17.62 -6.68
C GLU A 2 -1.83 16.83 -6.33
N GLY A 3 -1.97 15.52 -6.12
CA GLY A 3 -0.87 14.60 -5.85
C GLY A 3 -0.66 14.20 -4.38
N ILE A 4 -1.42 14.73 -3.41
CA ILE A 4 -1.32 14.30 -2.01
C ILE A 4 -2.25 13.10 -1.77
N THR A 5 -1.70 12.01 -1.25
CA THR A 5 -2.48 10.86 -0.77
C THR A 5 -2.47 10.83 0.76
N VAL A 6 -3.63 10.76 1.39
CA VAL A 6 -3.83 10.70 2.83
C VAL A 6 -4.40 9.33 3.19
N ASN A 7 -3.61 8.51 3.89
CA ASN A 7 -4.02 7.22 4.44
C ASN A 7 -4.37 7.36 5.93
N ALA A 8 -5.16 6.43 6.46
CA ALA A 8 -5.54 6.44 7.88
C ALA A 8 -5.27 5.09 8.57
N LEU A 9 -4.97 5.17 9.87
CA LEU A 9 -5.01 4.06 10.81
C LEU A 9 -5.87 4.51 12.00
N VAL A 10 -6.98 3.81 12.20
CA VAL A 10 -8.01 4.15 13.19
C VAL A 10 -7.99 3.11 14.31
N ILE A 11 -8.17 3.52 15.56
CA ILE A 11 -8.41 2.62 16.69
C ILE A 11 -9.89 2.77 17.07
N GLU A 12 -10.70 1.73 16.88
CA GLU A 12 -12.16 1.77 17.10
C GLU A 12 -12.58 1.50 18.56
N GLU A 13 -11.62 1.33 19.47
CA GLU A 13 -11.89 1.07 20.88
C GLU A 13 -12.71 2.22 21.50
N GLY A 14 -13.95 1.93 21.87
CA GLY A 14 -14.84 2.89 22.55
C GLY A 14 -15.52 3.92 21.64
N VAL A 15 -15.30 3.91 20.32
CA VAL A 15 -15.93 4.85 19.38
C VAL A 15 -16.53 4.13 18.19
N THR A 16 -17.87 4.06 18.15
CA THR A 16 -18.60 3.44 17.03
C THR A 16 -18.61 4.36 15.81
N GLY A 17 -18.39 3.79 14.62
CA GLY A 17 -18.46 4.53 13.35
C GLY A 17 -17.22 5.38 13.03
N LEU A 18 -16.16 5.30 13.85
CA LEU A 18 -14.94 6.09 13.64
C LEU A 18 -14.28 5.76 12.28
N ARG A 19 -14.24 4.49 11.88
CA ARG A 19 -13.78 4.08 10.55
C ARG A 19 -14.55 4.74 9.42
N ASP A 20 -15.87 4.81 9.54
CA ASP A 20 -16.74 5.36 8.50
C ASP A 20 -16.53 6.87 8.37
N TYR A 21 -16.37 7.56 9.50
CA TYR A 21 -15.98 8.97 9.52
C TYR A 21 -14.65 9.21 8.77
N TYR A 22 -13.61 8.44 9.06
CA TYR A 22 -12.31 8.60 8.39
C TYR A 22 -12.35 8.25 6.89
N ARG A 23 -13.18 7.28 6.50
CA ARG A 23 -13.40 6.94 5.08
C ARG A 23 -14.07 8.06 4.31
N GLN A 24 -14.98 8.79 4.95
CA GLN A 24 -15.78 9.82 4.28
C GLN A 24 -15.14 11.21 4.34
N ASN A 25 -14.40 11.52 5.41
CA ASN A 25 -14.01 12.90 5.71
C ASN A 25 -12.49 13.14 5.71
N VAL A 26 -11.66 12.09 5.77
CA VAL A 26 -10.20 12.25 6.01
C VAL A 26 -9.34 11.70 4.88
N ILE A 27 -9.63 10.50 4.38
CA ILE A 27 -8.81 9.92 3.32
C ILE A 27 -8.96 10.68 2.00
N ALA A 28 -7.85 10.84 1.29
CA ALA A 28 -7.81 11.56 0.02
C ALA A 28 -6.73 10.99 -0.90
N GLY A 29 -6.94 11.13 -2.20
CA GLY A 29 -5.97 10.75 -3.23
C GLY A 29 -6.05 9.29 -3.70
N PRO A 30 -5.39 8.95 -4.82
CA PRO A 30 -5.53 7.65 -5.47
C PRO A 30 -4.95 6.49 -4.67
N GLY A 31 -5.77 5.47 -4.42
CA GLY A 31 -5.37 4.28 -3.66
C GLY A 31 -5.21 4.55 -2.16
N ALA A 32 -5.81 5.61 -1.63
CA ALA A 32 -5.88 5.85 -0.20
C ALA A 32 -6.62 4.72 0.51
N PHE A 33 -6.15 4.34 1.70
CA PHE A 33 -6.75 3.26 2.48
C PHE A 33 -6.86 3.60 3.97
N VAL A 34 -7.77 2.88 4.64
CA VAL A 34 -7.97 2.93 6.09
C VAL A 34 -7.64 1.56 6.70
N LEU A 35 -6.72 1.53 7.65
CA LEU A 35 -6.50 0.40 8.54
C LEU A 35 -7.22 0.62 9.87
N VAL A 36 -7.65 -0.47 10.49
CA VAL A 36 -8.52 -0.42 11.68
C VAL A 36 -7.95 -1.32 12.75
N ALA A 37 -7.51 -0.79 13.87
CA ALA A 37 -7.20 -1.55 15.07
C ALA A 37 -8.46 -1.62 15.95
N ASN A 38 -8.81 -2.82 16.43
CA ASN A 38 -9.98 -2.98 17.31
C ASN A 38 -9.67 -2.48 18.72
N SER A 39 -8.39 -2.52 19.12
CA SER A 39 -7.90 -2.09 20.43
C SER A 39 -6.53 -1.41 20.36
N PHE A 40 -6.14 -0.73 21.44
CA PHE A 40 -4.77 -0.22 21.61
C PHE A 40 -3.71 -1.33 21.57
N ARG A 41 -4.04 -2.57 21.98
CA ARG A 41 -3.11 -3.71 21.90
C ARG A 41 -2.85 -4.15 20.46
N ASP A 42 -3.81 -3.94 19.57
CA ASP A 42 -3.69 -4.29 18.16
C ASP A 42 -2.89 -3.25 17.37
N TYR A 43 -2.77 -2.03 17.91
CA TYR A 43 -2.12 -0.92 17.25
C TYR A 43 -0.70 -1.23 16.75
N PRO A 44 0.23 -1.85 17.51
CA PRO A 44 1.57 -2.17 17.02
C PRO A 44 1.56 -3.12 15.82
N ALA A 45 0.62 -4.06 15.76
CA ALA A 45 0.48 -4.97 14.62
C ALA A 45 -0.04 -4.21 13.39
N ARG A 46 -1.05 -3.35 13.56
CA ARG A 46 -1.62 -2.57 12.45
C ARG A 46 -0.69 -1.48 11.94
N MET A 47 0.12 -0.88 12.82
CA MET A 47 1.13 0.10 12.42
C MET A 47 2.21 -0.55 11.53
N ARG A 48 2.69 -1.75 11.87
CA ARG A 48 3.63 -2.50 11.02
C ARG A 48 3.07 -2.77 9.64
N GLU A 49 1.81 -3.18 9.55
CA GLU A 49 1.14 -3.41 8.26
C GLU A 49 0.98 -2.10 7.45
N LYS A 50 0.70 -0.98 8.11
CA LYS A 50 0.65 0.34 7.45
C LYS A 50 2.00 0.70 6.84
N LEU A 51 3.07 0.61 7.63
CA LEU A 51 4.42 0.94 7.18
C LEU A 51 4.87 0.04 6.04
N ARG A 52 4.58 -1.27 6.12
CA ARG A 52 4.88 -2.21 5.04
C ARG A 52 4.25 -1.76 3.72
N ARG A 53 2.95 -1.44 3.72
CA ARG A 53 2.23 -0.99 2.52
C ARG A 53 2.76 0.32 1.95
N GLU A 54 3.17 1.25 2.81
CA GLU A 54 3.70 2.55 2.35
C GLU A 54 5.11 2.43 1.80
N THR A 55 5.99 1.69 2.47
CA THR A 55 7.36 1.46 2.02
C THR A 55 7.40 0.61 0.75
N GLU A 56 6.62 -0.47 0.66
CA GLU A 56 6.56 -1.30 -0.56
C GLU A 56 6.05 -0.50 -1.76
N ARG A 57 5.05 0.38 -1.57
CA ARG A 57 4.56 1.26 -2.63
C ARG A 57 5.67 2.18 -3.12
N GLN A 58 6.41 2.81 -2.21
CA GLN A 58 7.54 3.68 -2.57
C GLN A 58 8.63 2.90 -3.30
N LEU A 59 9.00 1.71 -2.83
CA LEU A 59 10.00 0.87 -3.48
C LEU A 59 9.56 0.44 -4.89
N SER A 60 8.28 0.13 -5.10
CA SER A 60 7.75 -0.19 -6.43
C SER A 60 7.83 1.01 -7.40
N MET A 61 7.64 2.23 -6.89
CA MET A 61 7.74 3.47 -7.66
C MET A 61 9.18 3.89 -7.99
N LEU A 62 10.18 3.38 -7.28
CA LEU A 62 11.57 3.71 -7.56
C LEU A 62 12.08 3.15 -8.91
N ALA A 63 11.38 2.16 -9.49
CA ALA A 63 11.84 1.33 -10.61
C ALA A 63 13.23 0.71 -10.38
N PRO A 64 13.48 -0.54 -10.83
CA PRO A 64 14.87 -0.95 -10.98
C PRO A 64 15.49 -0.02 -12.02
N ARG A 65 16.56 0.69 -11.66
CA ARG A 65 17.43 1.36 -12.65
C ARG A 65 18.00 0.26 -13.56
N HIS A 66 17.26 -0.11 -14.60
CA HIS A 66 17.81 -0.86 -15.72
C HIS A 66 18.71 0.11 -16.49
N SER A 67 19.96 0.26 -16.06
CA SER A 67 20.98 1.02 -16.77
C SER A 67 21.62 0.23 -17.92
N ALA A 68 21.11 -0.95 -18.29
CA ALA A 68 21.62 -1.70 -19.42
C ALA A 68 20.60 -2.69 -19.96
N CYS A 69 19.65 -2.23 -20.75
CA CYS A 69 19.09 -3.07 -21.82
C CYS A 69 18.50 -2.16 -22.89
N ARG A 70 19.34 -1.80 -23.87
CA ARG A 70 18.80 -1.50 -25.21
C ARG A 70 18.31 -2.87 -25.68
N ASP A 71 17.01 -3.00 -25.95
CA ASP A 71 16.36 -4.20 -26.49
C ASP A 71 15.83 -5.24 -25.49
N CYS A 72 15.09 -4.82 -24.45
CA CYS A 72 14.15 -5.73 -23.80
C CYS A 72 12.71 -5.38 -24.21
N VAL A 73 12.16 -6.15 -25.16
CA VAL A 73 10.71 -6.17 -25.43
C VAL A 73 10.05 -6.90 -24.26
N ILE A 74 9.54 -6.15 -23.29
CA ILE A 74 8.76 -6.71 -22.18
C ILE A 74 7.35 -6.99 -22.71
N THR A 75 7.13 -8.13 -23.37
CA THR A 75 5.77 -8.68 -23.52
C THR A 75 5.42 -9.40 -22.23
N GLN A 76 4.59 -8.78 -21.39
CA GLN A 76 3.90 -9.49 -20.32
C GLN A 76 2.69 -10.21 -20.90
N SER A 77 2.85 -11.49 -21.21
CA SER A 77 1.72 -12.41 -21.35
C SER A 77 1.78 -13.39 -20.18
N ASN A 78 0.93 -13.13 -19.19
CA ASN A 78 0.38 -14.12 -18.25
C ASN A 78 1.38 -14.92 -17.40
N GLY A 79 2.18 -14.23 -16.59
CA GLY A 79 2.35 -14.58 -15.17
C GLY A 79 2.79 -16.01 -14.78
N VAL A 80 3.54 -16.75 -15.60
CA VAL A 80 4.14 -18.02 -15.19
C VAL A 80 5.64 -17.99 -15.41
N ILE A 81 6.40 -17.91 -14.31
CA ILE A 81 7.84 -18.18 -14.32
C ILE A 81 7.99 -19.70 -14.32
N THR A 82 8.10 -20.32 -15.50
CA THR A 82 8.60 -21.69 -15.58
C THR A 82 10.12 -21.63 -15.58
N ASN A 83 10.73 -22.14 -14.51
CA ASN A 83 12.16 -22.37 -14.42
C ASN A 83 12.52 -23.49 -15.41
N MET A 84 13.18 -23.15 -16.51
CA MET A 84 13.63 -24.14 -17.48
C MET A 84 14.96 -24.71 -16.99
N LYS A 85 14.90 -25.96 -16.53
CA LYS A 85 16.06 -26.79 -16.21
C LYS A 85 16.92 -26.94 -17.48
N ASN A 86 18.24 -26.86 -17.28
CA ASN A 86 19.23 -27.31 -18.26
C ASN A 86 19.22 -28.83 -18.39
#